data_AF-X1QEE8-F1
#
_entry.id   AF-X1QEE8-F1
#
_cell.length_a   1.000
_cell.length_b   1.000
_cell.length_c   1.000
_cell.angle_alpha   90.00
_cell.angle_beta   90.00
_cell.angle_gamma   90.00
#
_symmetry.space_group_name_H-M   'P 1'
#
loop_
_entity.id
_entity.type
_entity.pdbx_description
1 polymer ?
#
loop_
_entity_poly.entity_id
_entity_poly.type
_entity_poly.pdbx_seq_one_letter_code
_entity_poly.pdbx_strand_id
1 'polypeptide(L)' 'MSCDICHKNEASVHLTEIIDNQITELHLCEECARQKGAQMEQHFGLADLLAV' A
#
# COMPACT_ATOMS: atom_id res chain seq x y z
N MET A 1 6.88 17.19 0.71
CA MET A 1 6.34 16.42 1.87
C MET A 1 6.92 15.02 1.76
N SER A 2 7.68 14.56 2.74
CA SER A 2 8.45 13.31 2.63
C SER A 2 7.57 12.06 2.67
N CYS A 3 8.05 10.98 2.06
CA CYS A 3 7.44 9.65 2.15
C CYS A 3 7.28 9.20 3.61
N ASP A 4 6.09 8.78 4.01
CA ASP A 4 5.75 8.29 5.35
C ASP A 4 6.46 6.98 5.72
N ILE A 5 7.00 6.24 4.73
CA ILE A 5 7.72 4.98 4.96
C ILE A 5 9.22 5.23 5.10
N CYS A 6 9.86 5.73 4.04
CA CYS A 6 11.31 5.82 4.02
C CYS A 6 11.86 7.16 4.52
N HIS A 7 11.03 8.21 4.58
CA HIS A 7 11.40 9.58 4.95
C HIS A 7 12.59 10.18 4.16
N LYS A 8 13.01 9.53 3.07
CA LYS A 8 14.16 9.92 2.24
C LYS A 8 13.76 10.67 0.97
N ASN A 9 12.67 10.22 0.36
CA ASN A 9 12.17 10.74 -0.91
C ASN A 9 10.92 11.58 -0.69
N GLU A 10 10.62 12.47 -1.63
CA GLU A 10 9.35 13.17 -1.63
C GLU A 10 8.19 12.20 -1.94
N ALA A 11 7.08 12.37 -1.25
CA ALA A 11 5.87 11.63 -1.52
C ALA A 11 5.26 12.10 -2.84
N SER A 12 5.02 11.15 -3.75
CA SER A 12 4.43 11.35 -5.06
C SER A 12 3.15 10.54 -5.27
N VAL A 13 2.87 9.60 -4.37
CA VAL A 13 1.74 8.69 -4.41
C VAL A 13 0.91 8.85 -3.13
N HIS A 14 -0.40 9.05 -3.28
CA HIS A 14 -1.34 9.02 -2.17
C HIS A 14 -2.01 7.65 -2.14
N LEU A 15 -1.81 6.90 -1.07
CA LEU A 15 -2.37 5.58 -0.86
C LEU A 15 -3.42 5.64 0.24
N THR A 16 -4.63 5.19 -0.07
CA THR A 16 -5.72 5.03 0.91
C THR A 16 -6.06 3.55 1.00
N GLU A 17 -6.00 3.00 2.21
CA GLU A 17 -6.34 1.61 2.48
C GLU A 17 -7.49 1.54 3.47
N ILE A 18 -8.32 0.51 3.28
CA ILE A 18 -9.44 0.22 4.18
C ILE A 18 -9.21 -1.19 4.71
N ILE A 19 -8.89 -1.29 6.00
CA ILE A 19 -8.63 -2.57 6.69
C ILE A 19 -9.53 -2.61 7.92
N ASP A 20 -10.37 -3.64 8.03
CA ASP A 20 -11.28 -3.82 9.17
C ASP A 20 -12.14 -2.57 9.47
N ASN A 21 -12.69 -1.97 8.42
CA ASN A 21 -13.50 -0.74 8.49
C ASN A 21 -12.72 0.52 8.97
N GLN A 22 -11.39 0.45 9.06
CA GLN A 22 -10.53 1.59 9.36
C GLN A 22 -9.88 2.10 8.08
N ILE A 23 -9.96 3.41 7.86
CA ILE A 23 -9.37 4.09 6.71
C ILE A 23 -8.01 4.62 7.13
N THR A 24 -6.96 4.24 6.40
CA THR A 24 -5.60 4.75 6.59
C THR A 24 -5.14 5.44 5.32
N GLU A 25 -4.62 6.67 5.47
CA GLU A 25 -4.08 7.48 4.39
C GLU A 25 -2.57 7.60 4.55
N LEU A 26 -1.82 7.35 3.47
CA LEU A 26 -0.36 7.31 3.43
C LEU A 26 0.17 8.09 2.23
N HIS A 27 1.19 8.91 2.44
CA HIS A 27 1.89 9.63 1.39
C HIS A 27 3.23 8.95 1.13
N LEU A 28 3.32 8.24 0.00
CA LEU A 28 4.45 7.40 -0.32
C LEU A 28 5.22 7.96 -1.52
N CYS A 29 6.53 7.71 -1.56
CA CYS A 29 7.28 7.86 -2.80
C CYS A 29 7.00 6.67 -3.74
N GLU A 30 7.32 6.83 -5.02
CA GLU A 30 7.10 5.82 -6.05
C GLU A 30 7.66 4.43 -5.69
N GLU A 31 8.87 4.39 -5.13
CA GLU A 31 9.53 3.13 -4.73
C GLU A 31 8.78 2.40 -3.60
N CYS A 32 8.42 3.14 -2.54
CA CYS A 32 7.69 2.59 -1.41
C CYS A 32 6.27 2.18 -1.80
N ALA A 33 5.60 2.94 -2.66
CA ALA A 33 4.28 2.61 -3.19
C ALA A 33 4.33 1.30 -4.01
N ARG A 34 5.35 1.13 -4.86
CA ARG A 34 5.52 -0.09 -5.67
C ARG A 34 5.77 -1.32 -4.82
N GLN A 35 6.60 -1.21 -3.77
CA GLN A 35 6.84 -2.31 -2.83
C GLN A 35 5.57 -2.68 -2.06
N LYS A 36 4.80 -1.67 -1.64
CA LYS A 36 3.56 -1.88 -0.87
C LYS A 36 2.46 -2.52 -1.73
N GLY A 37 2.28 -2.05 -2.97
CA GLY A 37 1.38 -2.66 -3.94
C GLY A 37 1.71 -4.14 -4.20
N ALA A 38 2.99 -4.45 -4.40
CA ALA A 38 3.43 -5.83 -4.60
C ALA A 38 3.12 -6.74 -3.40
N GLN A 39 3.20 -6.24 -2.15
CA GLN A 39 2.79 -7.02 -0.97
C GLN A 39 1.28 -7.25 -0.90
N MET A 40 0.47 -6.27 -1.33
CA MET A 40 -1.00 -6.42 -1.38
C MET A 40 -1.42 -7.47 -2.40
N GLU A 41 -0.78 -7.51 -3.58
CA GLU A 41 -1.05 -8.52 -4.61
C GLU A 41 -0.80 -9.95 -4.11
N GLN A 42 0.23 -10.15 -3.27
CA GLN A 42 0.49 -11.46 -2.64
C GLN A 42 -0.62 -11.86 -1.65
N HIS A 43 -1.28 -10.90 -1.01
CA HIS A 43 -2.38 -11.16 -0.07
C HIS A 43 -3.70 -11.44 -0.78
N PHE A 44 -3.98 -10.75 -1.90
CA PHE A 44 -5.18 -10.99 -2.71
C PHE A 44 -5.10 -12.30 -3.53
N GLY A 45 -3.91 -12.74 -3.91
CA GLY A 45 -3.72 -14.01 -4.64
C GLY A 45 -4.10 -15.28 -3.85
N LEU A 46 -4.31 -15.18 -2.54
CA LEU A 46 -4.73 -16.30 -1.67
C LEU A 46 -6.26 -16.39 -1.55
N ALA A 47 -6.93 -15.24 -1.57
CA ALA A 47 -8.36 -15.14 -1.27
C ALA A 47 -9.24 -15.63 -2.44
N ASP A 48 -8.73 -15.59 -3.66
CA ASP A 48 -9.42 -16.09 -4.87
C ASP A 48 -9.39 -17.63 -4.96
N LEU A 49 -8.39 -18.30 -4.37
CA LEU A 49 -8.23 -19.76 -4.39
C LEU A 49 -9.17 -20.52 -3.43
N LEU A 50 -9.91 -19.81 -2.57
CA LEU A 50 -10.86 -20.39 -1.62
C LEU A 50 -12.32 -20.05 -1.94
N ALA A 51 -12.59 -19.37 -3.05
CA ALA A 51 -13.92 -19.24 -3.62
C ALA A 51 -14.23 -20.47 -4.49
N VAL A 52 -14.43 -21.63 -3.86
CA VAL A 52 -14.97 -22.85 -4.49
C VAL A 52 -16.29 -23.25 -3.83
#